data_AF-A0A657PPH7-F1
#
_entry.id   AF-A0A657PPH7-F1
#
_cell.length_a   1.000
_cell.length_b   1.000
_cell.length_c   1.000
_cell.angle_alpha   90.00
_cell.angle_beta   90.00
_cell.angle_gamma   90.00
#
_symmetry.space_group_name_H-M   'P 1'
#
loop_
_entity.id
_entity.type
_entity.pdbx_description
1 polymer ?
#
loop_
_entity_poly.entity_id
_entity_poly.type
_entity_poly.pdbx_seq_one_letter_code
_entity_poly.pdbx_strand_id
1 'polypeptide(L)' 'MRMDRLTSKFQMALADAQSMAVGRDHQFIEPVHLMAALLDQEGGTVRHL' A
#
# COMPACT_ATOMS: atom_id res chain seq x y z
N MET A 1 -4.33 -11.39 -7.35
CA MET A 1 -4.63 -11.62 -5.91
C MET A 1 -6.15 -11.67 -5.72
N ARG A 2 -6.66 -12.39 -4.71
CA ARG A 2 -8.09 -12.38 -4.32
C ARG A 2 -8.39 -11.13 -3.50
N MET A 3 -8.58 -9.99 -4.17
CA MET A 3 -8.74 -8.67 -3.53
C MET A 3 -9.97 -8.61 -2.62
N ASP A 4 -11.01 -9.37 -2.94
CA ASP A 4 -12.26 -9.51 -2.18
C ASP A 4 -12.06 -10.02 -0.75
N ARG A 5 -10.92 -10.65 -0.44
CA ARG A 5 -10.59 -11.15 0.89
C ARG A 5 -9.79 -10.17 1.75
N LEU A 6 -9.48 -9.00 1.23
CA LEU A 6 -8.72 -7.96 1.91
C LEU A 6 -9.66 -6.86 2.39
N THR A 7 -9.31 -6.18 3.48
CA THR A 7 -10.07 -5.01 3.93
C THR A 7 -9.98 -3.89 2.90
N SER A 8 -11.01 -3.04 2.80
CA SER A 8 -11.00 -1.91 1.86
C SER A 8 -9.79 -1.00 2.04
N LYS A 9 -9.37 -0.75 3.29
CA LYS A 9 -8.15 0.04 3.58
C LYS A 9 -6.88 -0.61 3.06
N PHE A 10 -6.75 -1.92 3.20
CA PHE A 10 -5.58 -2.62 2.69
C PHE A 10 -5.55 -2.68 1.16
N GLN A 11 -6.72 -2.80 0.52
CA GLN A 11 -6.83 -2.68 -0.94
C GLN A 11 -6.38 -1.31 -1.45
N MET A 12 -6.76 -0.22 -0.78
CA MET A 12 -6.28 1.13 -1.10
C MET A 12 -4.76 1.24 -0.94
N ALA A 13 -4.20 0.76 0.17
CA ALA A 13 -2.75 0.77 0.40
C ALA A 13 -1.97 -0.01 -0.68
N LEU A 14 -2.51 -1.11 -1.19
CA LEU A 14 -1.91 -1.85 -2.31
C LEU A 14 -1.92 -1.05 -3.63
N ALA A 15 -2.95 -0.25 -3.89
CA ALA A 15 -3.01 0.63 -5.06
C ALA A 15 -2.00 1.79 -4.95
N ASP A 16 -1.86 2.38 -3.76
CA ASP A 16 -0.87 3.43 -3.50
C ASP A 16 0.56 2.88 -3.61
N ALA A 17 0.79 1.67 -3.08
CA ALA A 17 2.07 0.96 -3.21
C ALA A 17 2.45 0.68 -4.66
N GLN A 18 1.48 0.30 -5.50
CA GLN A 18 1.71 0.13 -6.94
C GLN A 18 2.11 1.45 -7.60
N SER A 19 1.41 2.53 -7.29
CA SER A 19 1.71 3.86 -7.84
C SER A 19 3.11 4.32 -7.46
N MET A 20 3.55 4.06 -6.22
CA MET A 20 4.93 4.35 -5.79
C MET A 20 5.99 3.53 -6.52
N ALA A 21 5.73 2.24 -6.75
CA ALA A 21 6.65 1.37 -7.48
C ALA A 21 6.79 1.84 -8.94
N VAL A 22 5.66 2.09 -9.62
CA VAL A 22 5.64 2.59 -11.00
C VAL A 22 6.33 3.97 -11.09
N GLY A 23 6.03 4.88 -10.18
CA GLY A 23 6.64 6.22 -10.17
C GLY A 23 8.15 6.25 -9.87
N ARG A 24 8.73 5.11 -9.49
CA ARG A 24 10.17 4.92 -9.23
C ARG A 24 10.82 3.91 -10.19
N ASP A 25 10.12 3.52 -11.25
CA ASP A 25 10.56 2.50 -12.22
C ASP A 25 10.91 1.14 -11.57
N HIS A 26 10.30 0.82 -10.43
CA HIS A 26 10.42 -0.48 -9.79
C HIS A 26 9.46 -1.47 -10.44
N GLN A 27 10.00 -2.53 -11.05
CA GLN A 27 9.23 -3.53 -11.80
C GLN A 27 8.26 -4.35 -10.93
N PHE A 28 8.51 -4.39 -9.62
CA PHE A 28 7.70 -5.15 -8.67
C PHE A 28 7.32 -4.29 -7.47
N ILE A 29 6.15 -4.59 -6.92
CA ILE A 29 5.75 -4.07 -5.62
C ILE A 29 6.52 -4.85 -4.55
N GLU A 30 7.59 -4.25 -4.07
CA GLU A 30 8.31 -4.74 -2.89
C GLU A 30 7.58 -4.37 -1.58
N PRO A 31 7.79 -5.12 -0.48
CA PRO A 31 7.16 -4.86 0.83
C PRO A 31 7.37 -3.44 1.36
N VAL A 32 8.49 -2.79 0.99
CA VAL A 32 8.78 -1.41 1.38
C VAL A 32 7.76 -0.40 0.83
N HIS A 33 7.23 -0.63 -0.38
CA HIS A 33 6.18 0.24 -0.94
C HIS A 33 4.89 0.11 -0.15
N LEU A 34 4.50 -1.13 0.18
CA LEU A 34 3.30 -1.37 0.97
C LEU A 34 3.44 -0.80 2.38
N MET A 35 4.61 -0.96 3.02
CA MET A 35 4.84 -0.39 4.35
C MET A 35 4.78 1.14 4.32
N ALA A 36 5.37 1.78 3.30
CA ALA A 36 5.28 3.22 3.12
C ALA A 36 3.83 3.68 2.96
N ALA A 37 3.04 2.99 2.11
CA ALA A 37 1.63 3.30 1.90
C ALA A 37 0.81 3.15 3.20
N LEU A 38 1.05 2.09 3.96
CA LEU A 38 0.35 1.84 5.23
C LEU A 38 0.67 2.88 6.32
N LEU A 39 1.90 3.41 6.32
CA LEU A 39 2.33 4.45 7.26
C LEU A 39 1.78 5.84 6.90
N ASP A 40 1.57 6.10 5.61
CA ASP A 40 1.06 7.38 5.11
C ASP A 40 -0.47 7.43 4.99
N GLN A 41 -1.13 6.26 5.00
CA GLN A 41 -2.58 6.16 4.86
C GLN A 41 -3.34 6.84 6.01
N GLU A 42 -4.17 7.83 5.67
CA GLU A 42 -5.02 8.53 6.64
C GLU A 42 -6.05 7.61 7.32
N GLY A 43 -6.12 7.75 8.65
CA GLY A 43 -6.91 6.88 9.52
C GLY A 43 -6.52 5.40 9.44
N GLY A 44 -5.35 5.08 8.88
CA GLY A 44 -4.80 3.74 8.86
C GLY A 44 -4.52 3.24 10.28
N THR A 45 -4.33 1.94 10.44
CA THR A 45 -4.10 1.33 11.76
C THR A 45 -2.62 1.23 12.13
N VAL A 46 -1.71 1.52 11.20
CA VAL A 46 -0.26 1.29 11.37
C VAL A 46 0.42 2.47 12.05
N ARG A 47 0.06 3.70 11.68
CA ARG A 47 0.60 4.91 12.31
C ARG A 47 -0.42 5.48 13.30
N HIS A 48 -0.10 5.42 14.59
CA HIS A 48 -0.93 5.94 15.68
C HIS A 48 -0.53 7.38 16.13
N LEU A 49 0.55 7.94 15.59
CA LEU A 49 1.10 9.23 16.02
C LEU A 49 0.59 10.40 15.18
#